data_AF-A0A6G3Q0D7-F1
#
_entry.id   AF-A0A6G3Q0D7-F1
#
_cell.length_a   1.000
_cell.length_b   1.000
_cell.length_c   1.000
_cell.angle_alpha   90.00
_cell.angle_beta   90.00
_cell.angle_gamma   90.00
#
_symmetry.space_group_name_H-M   'P 1'
#
loop_
_entity.id
_entity.type
_entity.pdbx_description
1 polymer ?
#
loop_
_entity_poly.entity_id
_entity_poly.type
_entity_poly.pdbx_seq_one_letter_code
_entity_poly.pdbx_strand_id
1 'polypeptide(L)'
;MKKFVRMALATVVALVAGLALTSCTDDSSQDKENAAKQDNYDHLVALQPAGRMEYSPTREAINQWVKTWGQRGKLSYVYIQNAKGEYGYFIMKGLPVPRCKMLTPTERVESYGEGGVAVLPQPGMDGTYTTGSTCNAYYGFDATTGAYMEFTVGTNQSFFLFDKPMTLPEYSSAKQLGPTSVKDAAKQP
;
A
#
# COMPACT_ATOMS: atom_id res chain seq x y z
N MET A 1 -6.66 9.11 75.12
CA MET A 1 -6.63 8.22 73.93
C MET A 1 -7.36 8.80 72.70
N LYS A 2 -8.60 9.30 72.80
CA LYS A 2 -9.36 9.83 71.64
C LYS A 2 -8.73 11.04 70.89
N LYS A 3 -7.95 11.89 71.57
CA LYS A 3 -7.27 13.05 70.93
C LYS A 3 -6.04 12.65 70.10
N PHE A 4 -5.29 11.65 70.54
CA PHE A 4 -4.12 11.15 69.81
C PHE A 4 -4.50 10.36 68.56
N VAL A 5 -5.61 9.60 68.60
CA VAL A 5 -6.16 8.90 67.42
C VAL A 5 -6.65 9.89 66.36
N ARG A 6 -7.25 11.03 66.76
CA ARG A 6 -7.71 12.06 65.82
C ARG A 6 -6.56 12.85 65.19
N MET A 7 -5.48 13.11 65.93
CA MET A 7 -4.27 13.72 65.35
C MET A 7 -3.58 12.77 64.38
N ALA A 8 -3.40 11.49 64.74
CA ALA A 8 -2.77 10.51 63.86
C ALA A 8 -3.55 10.29 62.54
N LEU A 9 -4.88 10.30 62.60
CA LEU A 9 -5.72 10.17 61.41
C LEU A 9 -5.64 11.40 60.49
N ALA A 10 -5.55 12.61 61.06
CA ALA A 10 -5.41 13.85 60.30
C ALA A 10 -4.05 13.92 59.58
N THR A 11 -2.97 13.43 60.20
CA THR A 11 -1.65 13.39 59.56
C THR A 11 -1.59 12.37 58.41
N VAL A 12 -2.25 11.22 58.55
CA VAL A 12 -2.29 10.19 57.49
C VAL A 12 -3.12 10.67 56.28
N VAL A 13 -4.25 11.34 56.50
CA VAL A 13 -5.07 11.89 55.41
C VAL A 13 -4.35 13.03 54.67
N ALA A 14 -3.61 13.88 55.39
CA ALA A 14 -2.78 14.91 54.77
C ALA A 14 -1.59 14.32 53.98
N LEU A 15 -1.00 13.22 54.45
CA LEU A 15 0.07 12.52 53.73
C LEU A 15 -0.45 11.86 52.45
N VAL A 16 -1.64 11.24 52.50
CA VAL A 16 -2.29 10.59 51.35
C VAL A 16 -2.80 11.61 50.33
N ALA A 17 -3.28 12.77 50.77
CA ALA A 17 -3.68 13.87 49.89
C ALA A 17 -2.46 14.56 49.22
N GLY A 18 -1.32 14.64 49.92
CA GLY A 18 -0.07 15.16 49.35
C GLY A 18 0.56 14.24 48.29
N LEU A 19 0.38 12.92 48.42
CA LEU A 19 0.86 11.93 47.44
C LEU A 19 -0.06 11.79 46.21
N ALA A 20 -1.28 12.32 46.26
CA ALA A 20 -2.23 12.29 45.15
C ALA A 20 -2.05 13.47 44.16
N LEU A 21 -1.27 14.49 44.51
CA LEU A 21 -1.02 15.67 43.66
C LEU A 21 0.32 15.63 42.89
N THR A 22 1.11 14.57 43.04
CA THR A 22 2.36 14.38 42.29
C THR A 22 2.22 13.43 41.10
N SER A 23 1.01 13.12 40.64
CA SER A 23 0.83 12.61 39.27
C SER A 23 0.93 13.78 38.27
N CYS A 24 2.03 14.53 38.36
CA CYS A 24 2.52 15.28 37.23
C CYS A 24 2.73 14.24 36.14
N THR A 25 2.06 14.40 35.01
CA THR A 25 2.48 13.79 33.76
C THR A 25 3.93 14.21 33.55
N ASP A 26 4.86 13.34 33.93
CA ASP A 26 6.26 13.51 33.61
C ASP A 26 6.32 13.48 32.08
N ASP A 27 6.34 14.67 31.47
CA ASP A 27 6.82 14.84 30.11
C ASP A 27 8.21 14.23 30.10
N SER A 28 8.29 13.01 29.59
CA SER A 28 9.52 12.26 29.59
C SER A 28 10.56 13.07 28.82
N SER A 29 11.84 12.87 29.11
CA SER A 29 12.91 13.51 28.32
C SER A 29 12.75 13.23 26.82
N GLN A 30 12.09 12.12 26.47
CA GLN A 30 11.74 11.77 25.10
C GLN A 30 10.62 12.65 24.53
N ASP A 31 9.60 13.01 25.31
CA ASP A 31 8.52 13.90 24.87
C ASP A 31 9.02 15.32 24.61
N LYS A 32 9.91 15.84 25.48
CA LYS A 32 10.55 17.14 25.29
C LYS A 32 11.44 17.18 24.04
N GLU A 33 12.21 16.11 23.82
CA GLU A 33 13.07 15.98 22.65
C GLU A 33 12.25 15.86 21.35
N ASN A 34 11.13 15.13 21.38
CA ASN A 34 10.22 15.04 20.24
C ASN A 34 9.54 16.38 19.94
N ALA A 35 9.11 17.11 20.97
CA ALA A 35 8.52 18.44 20.82
C ALA A 35 9.52 19.45 20.21
N ALA A 36 10.77 19.46 20.68
CA ALA A 36 11.82 20.32 20.12
C ALA A 36 12.14 19.97 18.66
N LYS A 37 12.14 18.68 18.31
CA LYS A 37 12.32 18.23 16.91
C LYS A 37 11.18 18.69 16.00
N GLN A 38 9.93 18.58 16.48
CA GLN A 38 8.77 19.01 15.72
C GLN A 38 8.73 20.53 15.56
N ASP A 39 9.01 21.30 16.62
CA ASP A 39 9.09 22.77 16.56
C ASP A 39 10.18 23.24 15.59
N ASN A 40 11.36 22.62 15.63
CA ASN A 40 12.42 22.92 14.66
C ASN A 40 12.02 22.55 13.22
N TYR A 41 11.33 21.41 13.02
CA TYR A 41 10.80 21.05 11.71
C TYR A 41 9.80 22.11 11.21
N ASP A 42 8.84 22.52 12.05
CA ASP A 42 7.81 23.50 11.70
C ASP A 42 8.44 24.87 11.40
N HIS A 43 9.42 25.30 12.19
CA HIS A 43 10.20 26.51 11.95
C HIS A 43 10.92 26.48 10.59
N LEU A 44 11.60 25.37 10.28
CA LEU A 44 12.30 25.21 9.01
C LEU A 44 11.33 25.14 7.82
N VAL A 45 10.19 24.47 7.95
CA VAL A 45 9.13 24.45 6.91
C VAL A 45 8.54 25.83 6.69
N ALA A 46 8.38 26.65 7.74
CA ALA A 46 7.88 28.01 7.62
C ALA A 46 8.87 28.93 6.89
N LEU A 47 10.18 28.79 7.15
CA LEU A 47 11.22 29.58 6.48
C LEU A 47 11.53 29.09 5.07
N GLN A 48 11.44 27.78 4.85
CA GLN A 48 11.80 27.10 3.60
C GLN A 48 10.70 26.12 3.22
N PRO A 49 9.52 26.62 2.81
CA PRO A 49 8.44 25.74 2.41
C PRO A 49 8.90 24.89 1.24
N ALA A 50 8.46 23.63 1.21
CA ALA A 50 8.75 22.74 0.10
C ALA A 50 8.37 23.41 -1.23
N GLY A 51 9.27 23.30 -2.22
CA GLY A 51 9.05 23.86 -3.54
C GLY A 51 7.74 23.33 -4.14
N ARG A 52 6.98 24.22 -4.78
CA ARG A 52 5.76 23.85 -5.50
C ARG A 52 6.13 23.60 -6.96
N MET A 53 5.94 22.36 -7.42
CA MET A 53 6.05 22.07 -8.84
C MET A 53 4.83 22.65 -9.58
N GLU A 54 5.07 23.34 -10.70
CA GLU A 54 3.99 23.77 -11.61
C GLU A 54 3.36 22.58 -12.34
N TYR A 55 4.16 21.53 -12.53
CA TYR A 55 3.79 20.33 -13.26
C TYR A 55 4.26 19.08 -12.52
N SER A 56 3.44 18.03 -12.49
CA SER A 56 3.79 16.75 -11.86
C SER A 56 3.83 15.63 -12.90
N PRO A 57 5.03 15.23 -13.36
CA PRO A 57 5.19 14.07 -14.24
C PRO A 57 4.61 12.79 -13.63
N THR A 58 4.65 12.65 -12.30
CA THR A 58 4.03 11.53 -11.58
C THR A 58 2.51 11.49 -11.78
N ARG A 59 1.83 12.64 -11.64
CA ARG A 59 0.38 12.72 -11.88
C ARG A 59 0.05 12.44 -13.34
N GLU A 60 0.86 12.94 -14.27
CA GLU A 60 0.68 12.63 -15.69
C GLU A 60 0.79 11.13 -15.95
N ALA A 61 1.86 10.48 -15.47
CA ALA A 61 2.08 9.05 -15.66
C ALA A 61 0.94 8.22 -15.07
N ILE A 62 0.44 8.58 -13.88
CA ILE A 62 -0.75 7.96 -13.29
C ILE A 62 -1.98 8.15 -14.19
N ASN A 63 -2.22 9.36 -14.69
CA ASN A 63 -3.35 9.63 -15.58
C ASN A 63 -3.23 8.86 -16.91
N GLN A 64 -2.02 8.71 -17.45
CA GLN A 64 -1.77 7.88 -18.62
C GLN A 64 -2.02 6.40 -18.33
N TRP A 65 -1.57 5.89 -17.17
CA TRP A 65 -1.85 4.52 -16.74
C TRP A 65 -3.36 4.26 -16.65
N VAL A 66 -4.13 5.17 -16.03
CA VAL A 66 -5.60 5.07 -15.97
C VAL A 66 -6.22 5.06 -17.36
N LYS A 67 -5.77 5.94 -18.28
CA LYS A 67 -6.27 5.96 -19.67
C LYS A 67 -5.96 4.69 -20.44
N THR A 68 -4.79 4.08 -20.20
CA THR A 68 -4.37 2.84 -20.88
C THR A 68 -5.17 1.63 -20.38
N TRP A 69 -5.32 1.49 -19.06
CA TRP A 69 -5.84 0.28 -18.44
C TRP A 69 -7.30 0.34 -18.00
N GLY A 70 -7.86 1.54 -17.86
CA GLY A 70 -9.29 1.75 -17.56
C GLY A 70 -10.23 1.41 -18.72
N GLN A 71 -9.73 0.80 -19.79
CA GLN A 71 -10.50 0.43 -20.97
C GLN A 71 -11.01 -1.01 -20.85
N ARG A 72 -12.32 -1.20 -21.06
CA ARG A 72 -12.92 -2.54 -21.07
C ARG A 72 -12.33 -3.34 -22.23
N GLY A 73 -11.84 -4.54 -21.93
CA GLY A 73 -11.30 -5.46 -22.95
C GLY A 73 -9.85 -5.18 -23.35
N LYS A 74 -9.17 -4.20 -22.74
CA LYS A 74 -7.75 -3.96 -22.98
C LYS A 74 -6.94 -5.24 -22.77
N LEU A 75 -6.08 -5.56 -23.72
CA LEU A 75 -5.16 -6.70 -23.62
C LEU A 75 -3.89 -6.29 -22.89
N SER A 76 -3.33 -7.24 -22.15
CA SER A 76 -2.02 -7.11 -21.54
C SER A 76 -1.08 -8.20 -22.05
N TYR A 77 0.16 -7.81 -22.32
CA TYR A 77 1.20 -8.68 -22.84
C TYR A 77 2.21 -8.90 -21.73
N VAL A 78 2.11 -10.06 -21.09
CA VAL A 78 2.91 -10.42 -19.93
C VAL A 78 4.08 -11.26 -20.40
N TYR A 79 5.30 -10.76 -20.16
CA TYR A 79 6.54 -11.48 -20.43
C TYR A 79 7.15 -11.91 -19.11
N ILE A 80 7.18 -13.20 -18.84
CA ILE A 80 7.74 -13.77 -17.62
C ILE A 80 9.15 -14.29 -17.90
N GLN A 81 10.08 -13.97 -17.01
CA GLN A 81 11.45 -14.45 -17.04
C GLN A 81 11.59 -15.60 -16.05
N ASN A 82 12.17 -16.72 -16.49
CA ASN A 82 12.53 -17.82 -15.58
C ASN A 82 13.91 -17.60 -14.95
N ALA A 83 14.30 -18.47 -14.01
CA ALA A 83 15.58 -18.39 -13.32
C ALA A 83 16.83 -18.54 -14.22
N LYS A 84 16.67 -18.99 -15.47
CA LYS A 84 17.73 -19.08 -16.48
C LYS A 84 17.83 -17.82 -17.34
N GLY A 85 16.96 -16.84 -17.13
CA GLY A 85 16.89 -15.63 -17.94
C GLY A 85 16.08 -15.78 -19.23
N GLU A 86 15.45 -16.94 -19.47
CA GLU A 86 14.64 -17.19 -20.65
C GLU A 86 13.26 -16.55 -20.48
N TYR A 87 12.77 -15.92 -21.54
CA TYR A 87 11.45 -15.30 -21.55
C TYR A 87 10.39 -16.22 -22.13
N GLY A 88 9.25 -16.28 -21.46
CA GLY A 88 7.99 -16.72 -22.04
C GLY A 88 6.97 -15.60 -22.02
N TYR A 89 5.92 -15.69 -22.83
CA TYR A 89 4.85 -14.70 -22.86
C TYR A 89 3.47 -15.33 -22.87
N PHE A 90 2.51 -14.60 -22.32
CA PHE A 90 1.09 -14.87 -22.46
C PHE A 90 0.31 -13.55 -22.55
N ILE A 91 -0.87 -13.61 -23.15
CA ILE A 91 -1.70 -12.44 -23.41
C ILE A 91 -2.98 -12.58 -22.59
N MET A 92 -3.23 -11.63 -21.69
CA MET A 92 -4.38 -11.66 -20.79
C MET A 92 -5.39 -10.59 -21.18
N LYS A 93 -6.65 -10.85 -20.84
CA LYS A 93 -7.71 -9.84 -20.85
C LYS A 93 -7.64 -9.02 -19.56
N GLY A 94 -7.43 -7.73 -19.69
CA GLY A 94 -7.19 -6.82 -18.58
C GLY A 94 -5.80 -6.95 -17.98
N LEU A 95 -5.59 -6.24 -16.87
CA LEU A 95 -4.37 -6.31 -16.08
C LEU A 95 -4.25 -7.66 -15.35
N PRO A 96 -3.04 -8.20 -15.17
CA PRO A 96 -2.78 -9.23 -14.18
C PRO A 96 -3.10 -8.65 -12.78
N VAL A 97 -3.99 -9.31 -12.03
CA VAL A 97 -4.45 -8.84 -10.73
C VAL A 97 -3.67 -9.54 -9.62
N PRO A 98 -3.01 -8.82 -8.69
CA PRO A 98 -2.41 -9.45 -7.52
C PRO A 98 -3.47 -10.12 -6.64
N ARG A 99 -3.20 -11.31 -6.07
CA ARG A 99 -4.14 -12.03 -5.18
C ARG A 99 -4.48 -11.28 -3.90
N CYS A 100 -3.69 -10.27 -3.54
CA CYS A 100 -3.98 -9.40 -2.40
C CYS A 100 -5.01 -8.29 -2.70
N LYS A 101 -5.52 -8.19 -3.94
CA LYS A 101 -6.59 -7.25 -4.29
C LYS A 101 -7.97 -7.79 -3.88
N MET A 102 -8.76 -6.94 -3.24
CA MET A 102 -10.09 -7.26 -2.74
C MET A 102 -11.11 -6.18 -3.12
N LEU A 103 -12.37 -6.56 -3.32
CA LEU A 103 -13.46 -5.61 -3.56
C LEU A 103 -13.92 -4.86 -2.31
N THR A 104 -13.65 -5.42 -1.13
CA THR A 104 -13.97 -4.83 0.17
C THR A 104 -12.71 -4.79 1.04
N PRO A 105 -12.57 -3.81 1.95
CA PRO A 105 -11.54 -3.89 2.97
C PRO A 105 -11.74 -5.15 3.80
N THR A 106 -10.64 -5.72 4.29
CA THR A 106 -10.67 -6.86 5.23
C THR A 106 -10.47 -6.44 6.68
N GLU A 107 -10.19 -5.16 6.90
CA GLU A 107 -10.06 -4.56 8.23
C GLU A 107 -11.42 -4.06 8.70
N ARG A 108 -11.75 -4.36 9.96
CA ARG A 108 -12.89 -3.77 10.66
C ARG A 108 -12.38 -2.61 11.49
N VAL A 109 -12.94 -1.42 11.26
CA VAL A 109 -12.62 -0.24 12.04
C VAL A 109 -13.51 -0.23 13.28
N GLU A 110 -12.91 -0.32 14.46
CA GLU A 110 -13.57 -0.10 15.75
C GLU A 110 -13.11 1.24 16.33
N SER A 111 -14.06 2.11 16.64
CA SER A 111 -13.78 3.33 17.38
C SER A 111 -13.71 3.00 18.87
N TYR A 112 -12.53 3.14 19.48
CA TYR A 112 -12.36 3.08 20.93
C TYR A 112 -12.34 4.51 21.49
N GLY A 113 -13.51 5.00 21.92
CA GLY A 113 -13.65 6.15 22.82
C GLY A 113 -12.95 7.48 22.43
N GLU A 114 -13.11 8.48 23.29
CA GLU A 114 -12.74 9.89 23.05
C GLU A 114 -11.23 10.10 22.83
N GLY A 115 -10.78 10.03 21.57
CA GLY A 115 -9.45 10.51 21.15
C GLY A 115 -8.65 9.60 20.22
N GLY A 116 -9.11 8.39 19.93
CA GLY A 116 -8.41 7.48 19.01
C GLY A 116 -8.61 7.83 17.53
N VAL A 117 -7.55 8.22 16.81
CA VAL A 117 -7.57 8.28 15.34
C VAL A 117 -7.45 6.86 14.79
N ALA A 118 -8.56 6.33 14.27
CA ALA A 118 -8.54 5.05 13.55
C ALA A 118 -8.10 5.27 12.09
N VAL A 119 -7.08 4.52 11.64
CA VAL A 119 -6.69 4.51 10.23
C VAL A 119 -7.73 3.71 9.46
N LEU A 120 -8.50 4.39 8.61
CA LEU A 120 -9.52 3.76 7.78
C LEU A 120 -8.89 3.30 6.46
N PRO A 121 -9.12 2.05 6.02
CA PRO A 121 -8.68 1.60 4.71
C PRO A 121 -9.38 2.39 3.61
N GLN A 122 -8.62 2.90 2.66
CA GLN A 122 -9.12 3.59 1.46
C GLN A 122 -8.86 2.72 0.22
N PRO A 123 -9.78 2.72 -0.77
CA PRO A 123 -9.54 2.01 -2.01
C PRO A 123 -8.39 2.67 -2.80
N GLY A 124 -7.69 1.87 -3.59
CA GLY A 124 -6.76 2.35 -4.61
C GLY A 124 -7.50 3.04 -5.76
N MET A 125 -6.72 3.61 -6.69
CA MET A 125 -7.26 4.32 -7.86
C MET A 125 -8.12 3.45 -8.78
N ASP A 126 -7.92 2.13 -8.74
CA ASP A 126 -8.71 1.14 -9.47
C ASP A 126 -10.01 0.74 -8.76
N GLY A 127 -10.33 1.36 -7.62
CA GLY A 127 -11.53 1.08 -6.82
C GLY A 127 -11.41 -0.20 -5.99
N THR A 128 -10.22 -0.78 -5.85
CA THR A 128 -9.99 -2.01 -5.08
C THR A 128 -9.17 -1.76 -3.82
N TYR A 129 -9.32 -2.63 -2.85
CA TYR A 129 -8.50 -2.63 -1.63
C TYR A 129 -7.32 -3.58 -1.81
N THR A 130 -6.22 -3.28 -1.11
CA THR A 130 -5.07 -4.18 -1.03
C THR A 130 -4.97 -4.70 0.40
N THR A 131 -4.87 -6.01 0.58
CA THR A 131 -4.77 -6.66 1.89
C THR A 131 -4.08 -8.02 1.84
N GLY A 132 -3.40 -8.38 2.92
CA GLY A 132 -2.70 -9.65 3.07
C GLY A 132 -1.32 -9.67 2.42
N SER A 133 -0.68 -10.83 2.47
CA SER A 133 0.74 -11.01 2.12
C SER A 133 1.00 -11.61 0.74
N THR A 134 -0.05 -11.99 -0.01
CA THR A 134 0.07 -12.70 -1.31
C THR A 134 0.06 -11.76 -2.52
N CYS A 135 0.69 -10.59 -2.42
CA CYS A 135 0.79 -9.64 -3.52
C CYS A 135 1.78 -10.05 -4.63
N ASN A 136 2.48 -11.17 -4.44
CA ASN A 136 3.41 -11.73 -5.41
C ASN A 136 2.78 -12.80 -6.32
N ALA A 137 1.56 -13.26 -6.03
CA ALA A 137 0.78 -14.11 -6.92
C ALA A 137 -0.18 -13.24 -7.73
N TYR A 138 -0.23 -13.45 -9.04
CA TYR A 138 -1.03 -12.69 -9.99
C TYR A 138 -1.96 -13.64 -10.74
N TYR A 139 -3.18 -13.20 -10.99
CA TYR A 139 -4.17 -13.97 -11.72
C TYR A 139 -4.86 -13.15 -12.81
N GLY A 140 -5.53 -13.84 -13.71
CA GLY A 140 -6.49 -13.28 -14.66
C GLY A 140 -6.87 -14.32 -15.71
N PHE A 141 -7.19 -13.87 -16.92
CA PHE A 141 -7.79 -14.74 -17.93
C PHE A 141 -7.08 -14.58 -19.27
N ASP A 142 -6.81 -15.69 -19.94
CA ASP A 142 -6.30 -15.71 -21.30
C ASP A 142 -7.23 -14.94 -22.25
N ALA A 143 -6.65 -14.16 -23.16
CA ALA A 143 -7.38 -13.18 -23.96
C ALA A 143 -8.36 -13.79 -24.99
N THR A 144 -8.12 -15.01 -25.48
CA THR A 144 -8.97 -15.65 -26.50
C THR A 144 -9.86 -16.73 -25.91
N THR A 145 -9.30 -17.58 -25.06
CA THR A 145 -9.99 -18.75 -24.51
C THR A 145 -10.75 -18.45 -23.22
N GLY A 146 -10.40 -17.37 -22.52
CA GLY A 146 -10.91 -17.09 -21.18
C GLY A 146 -10.41 -18.07 -20.12
N ALA A 147 -9.39 -18.87 -20.42
CA ALA A 147 -8.80 -19.78 -19.45
C ALA A 147 -8.23 -19.00 -18.27
N TYR A 148 -8.48 -19.48 -17.05
CA TYR A 148 -7.86 -18.92 -15.86
C TYR A 148 -6.35 -19.11 -15.90
N MET A 149 -5.62 -18.05 -15.58
CA MET A 149 -4.17 -18.03 -15.50
C MET A 149 -3.77 -17.49 -14.13
N GLU A 150 -2.86 -18.19 -13.45
CA GLU A 150 -2.22 -17.71 -12.23
C GLU A 150 -0.72 -17.99 -12.30
N PHE A 151 0.06 -17.02 -11.87
CA PHE A 151 1.52 -17.11 -11.82
C PHE A 151 2.05 -16.37 -10.59
N THR A 152 3.19 -16.80 -10.09
CA THR A 152 3.85 -16.17 -8.94
C THR A 152 5.17 -15.56 -9.39
N VAL A 153 5.49 -14.40 -8.83
CA VAL A 153 6.76 -13.71 -9.05
C VAL A 153 7.57 -13.72 -7.75
N GLY A 154 8.89 -13.69 -7.87
CA GLY A 154 9.81 -13.92 -6.75
C GLY A 154 10.70 -15.14 -6.98
N THR A 155 11.75 -15.30 -6.16
CA THR A 155 12.69 -16.43 -6.24
C THR A 155 13.26 -16.66 -7.65
N ASN A 156 13.83 -15.60 -8.24
CA ASN A 156 14.39 -15.57 -9.60
C ASN A 156 13.36 -15.62 -10.75
N GLN A 157 12.08 -15.30 -10.47
CA GLN A 157 11.08 -15.04 -11.50
C GLN A 157 10.63 -13.58 -11.44
N SER A 158 10.66 -12.91 -12.58
CA SER A 158 10.21 -11.53 -12.77
C SER A 158 9.27 -11.48 -13.98
N PHE A 159 8.50 -10.41 -14.10
CA PHE A 159 7.74 -10.18 -15.33
C PHE A 159 7.81 -8.72 -15.77
N PHE A 160 7.65 -8.55 -17.07
CA PHE A 160 7.43 -7.26 -17.71
C PHE A 160 6.02 -7.24 -18.26
N LEU A 161 5.35 -6.10 -18.09
CA LEU A 161 3.99 -5.87 -18.54
C LEU A 161 4.00 -4.80 -19.61
N PHE A 162 3.42 -5.12 -20.76
CA PHE A 162 3.24 -4.16 -21.84
C PHE A 162 1.78 -4.08 -22.27
N ASP A 163 1.38 -2.92 -22.75
CA ASP A 163 0.03 -2.66 -23.25
C ASP A 163 -0.15 -3.04 -24.74
N LYS A 164 0.95 -3.46 -25.37
CA LYS A 164 1.10 -3.93 -26.76
C LYS A 164 2.24 -4.95 -26.84
N PRO A 165 2.32 -5.77 -27.91
CA PRO A 165 3.42 -6.71 -28.09
C PRO A 165 4.77 -5.97 -28.12
N MET A 166 5.78 -6.53 -27.46
CA MET A 166 7.12 -5.93 -27.46
C MET A 166 7.96 -6.48 -28.60
N THR A 167 8.70 -5.58 -29.28
CA THR A 167 9.53 -5.91 -30.45
C THR A 167 11.03 -5.88 -30.15
N LEU A 168 11.43 -5.60 -28.90
CA LEU A 168 12.84 -5.58 -28.53
C LEU A 168 13.45 -6.99 -28.64
N PRO A 169 14.76 -7.11 -28.99
CA PRO A 169 15.39 -8.40 -29.26
C PRO A 169 15.23 -9.43 -28.14
N GLU A 170 15.32 -8.99 -26.89
CA GLU A 170 15.21 -9.84 -25.70
C GLU A 170 13.82 -10.50 -25.54
N TYR A 171 12.76 -9.89 -26.08
CA TYR A 171 11.40 -10.44 -26.06
C TYR A 171 11.02 -11.10 -27.39
N SER A 172 11.77 -10.84 -28.46
CA SER A 172 11.50 -11.41 -29.79
C SER A 172 11.62 -12.95 -29.82
N SER A 173 12.46 -13.52 -28.96
CA SER A 173 12.64 -14.96 -28.79
C SER A 173 11.76 -15.55 -27.69
N ALA A 174 10.88 -14.76 -27.07
CA ALA A 174 10.05 -15.23 -25.97
C ALA A 174 9.11 -16.35 -26.42
N LYS A 175 9.09 -17.44 -25.67
CA LYS A 175 8.25 -18.59 -25.96
C LYS A 175 6.80 -18.31 -25.59
N GLN A 176 5.86 -18.55 -26.49
CA GLN A 176 4.44 -18.49 -26.14
C GLN A 176 4.11 -19.57 -25.09
N LEU A 177 3.57 -19.14 -23.95
CA LEU A 177 3.19 -20.00 -22.82
C LEU A 177 1.67 -20.21 -22.74
N GLY A 178 0.89 -19.20 -23.13
CA GLY A 178 -0.57 -19.26 -23.16
C GLY A 178 -1.14 -19.66 -24.53
N PRO A 179 -2.44 -20.00 -24.61
CA PRO A 179 -3.06 -20.35 -25.89
C PRO A 179 -3.21 -19.15 -26.83
N THR A 180 -3.38 -17.93 -26.31
CA THR A 180 -3.42 -16.72 -27.17
C THR A 180 -2.05 -16.35 -27.72
N SER A 181 -1.93 -16.26 -29.06
CA SER A 181 -0.77 -15.69 -29.73
C SER A 181 -0.95 -14.20 -30.06
N VAL A 182 0.14 -13.50 -30.36
CA VAL A 182 0.10 -12.11 -30.84
C VAL A 182 -0.75 -11.96 -32.11
N LYS A 183 -0.77 -12.99 -32.99
CA LYS A 183 -1.57 -13.00 -34.21
C LYS A 183 -3.07 -13.11 -33.93
N ASP A 184 -3.45 -13.78 -32.86
CA ASP A 184 -4.85 -13.93 -32.47
C ASP A 184 -5.36 -12.65 -31.80
N ALA A 185 -4.53 -12.05 -30.95
CA ALA A 185 -4.81 -10.75 -30.32
C ALA A 185 -5.01 -9.63 -31.35
N ALA A 186 -4.25 -9.62 -32.45
CA ALA A 186 -4.40 -8.64 -33.53
C ALA A 186 -5.72 -8.73 -34.31
N LYS A 187 -6.48 -9.82 -34.16
CA LYS A 187 -7.78 -10.03 -34.82
C LYS A 187 -8.97 -9.67 -33.92
N GLN A 188 -8.72 -9.36 -32.65
CA GLN A 188 -9.78 -8.92 -31.74
C GLN A 188 -10.12 -7.45 -31.99
N PRO A 189 -11.41 -7.09 -32.06
CA PRO A 189 -11.88 -5.74 -32.36
C PRO A 189 -11.53 -4.73 -31.26
#